data_AF-A0A7C4FLY9-F1
#
_entry.id   AF-A0A7C4FLY9-F1
#
_cell.length_a   1.000
_cell.length_b   1.000
_cell.length_c   1.000
_cell.angle_alpha   90.00
_cell.angle_beta   90.00
_cell.angle_gamma   90.00
#
_symmetry.space_group_name_H-M   'P 1'
#
loop_
_entity.id
_entity.type
_entity.pdbx_description
1 polymer ?
#
loop_
_entity_poly.entity_id
_entity_poly.type
_entity_poly.pdbx_seq_one_letter_code
_entity_poly.pdbx_strand_id
1 'polypeptide(L)'
;MELKSMKQLLKNNSEGGTVMRKTLILLAVFGLFVWVMSFDASALLLEFKNDKALDSWKPVGGEWQVKGGLLEGKTTGYQDLMLNVSGVANWTDYTFEVKGKLTAGRIWGMCFRYVDTSTNYRINLYDDLDATNNFYIYKRVSGAFSEVFKVGVGKIEKDEWHTIKLTIEGSSMMVYLDGVLKIETKDNANVIDEGGIALQGETGTAFLVEYVKIDGKGIPATAVDPKSKIASLWGEVKTK
;
A
#
# COMPACT_ATOMS: atom_id res chain seq x y z
N MET A 1 16.01 71.93 -4.60
CA MET A 1 15.30 72.80 -5.55
C MET A 1 14.06 72.06 -6.03
N GLU A 2 12.83 72.34 -5.61
CA GLU A 2 12.35 73.05 -4.43
C GLU A 2 11.05 72.40 -3.94
N LEU A 3 11.06 72.13 -2.64
CA LEU A 3 9.95 71.82 -1.76
C LEU A 3 9.06 73.09 -1.70
N LYS A 4 7.75 73.05 -1.92
CA LYS A 4 6.75 72.81 -0.86
C LYS A 4 5.36 72.92 -1.50
N SER A 5 4.75 71.79 -1.85
CA SER A 5 3.39 71.73 -2.42
C SER A 5 2.45 71.02 -1.44
N MET A 6 1.16 71.36 -1.49
CA MET A 6 0.03 70.87 -0.67
C MET A 6 -0.30 71.64 0.62
N LYS A 7 -0.55 72.95 0.49
CA LYS A 7 -1.28 73.71 1.53
C LYS A 7 -2.35 74.68 1.00
N GLN A 8 -3.01 74.41 -0.13
CA GLN A 8 -4.02 75.37 -0.61
C GLN A 8 -5.17 74.81 -1.47
N LEU A 9 -5.85 73.77 -1.02
CA LEU A 9 -7.22 73.45 -1.49
C LEU A 9 -8.12 73.08 -0.30
N LEU A 10 -8.33 74.07 0.58
CA LEU A 10 -9.43 74.15 1.52
C LEU A 10 -10.20 75.44 1.23
N LYS A 11 -11.31 75.35 0.49
CA LYS A 11 -12.47 76.25 0.59
C LYS A 11 -13.56 75.79 -0.38
N ASN A 12 -14.59 75.12 0.14
CA ASN A 12 -15.91 75.74 0.25
C ASN A 12 -16.95 74.73 0.76
N ASN A 13 -17.67 75.20 1.80
CA ASN A 13 -19.03 74.85 2.23
C ASN A 13 -19.18 73.48 2.92
N SER A 14 -19.17 73.36 4.25
CA SER A 14 -20.07 73.92 5.28
C SER A 14 -21.55 73.59 5.06
N GLU A 15 -21.99 72.52 5.74
CA GLU A 15 -23.18 72.43 6.63
C GLU A 15 -23.91 71.08 6.48
N GLY A 16 -24.07 70.40 7.62
CA GLY A 16 -25.11 69.40 7.83
C GLY A 16 -24.73 67.93 7.62
N GLY A 17 -24.72 67.16 8.71
CA GLY A 17 -25.17 65.77 8.66
C GLY A 17 -24.09 64.69 8.51
N THR A 18 -23.52 64.31 9.64
CA THR A 18 -23.04 62.97 10.01
C THR A 18 -23.63 61.82 9.17
N VAL A 19 -22.81 61.07 8.43
CA VAL A 19 -22.50 59.63 8.65
C VAL A 19 -21.28 59.26 7.79
N MET A 20 -20.13 59.14 8.45
CA MET A 20 -18.92 58.56 7.89
C MET A 20 -19.09 57.04 7.81
N ARG A 21 -19.28 56.48 6.61
CA ARG A 21 -19.05 55.04 6.37
C ARG A 21 -17.54 54.80 6.50
N LYS A 22 -17.12 54.32 7.68
CA LYS A 22 -15.76 53.81 7.90
C LYS A 22 -15.61 52.49 7.14
N THR A 23 -14.91 52.51 6.02
CA THR A 23 -14.37 51.29 5.42
C THR A 23 -13.19 50.83 6.28
N LEU A 24 -13.43 49.88 7.20
CA LEU A 24 -12.34 49.12 7.83
C LEU A 24 -11.80 48.12 6.80
N ILE A 25 -10.52 48.24 6.45
CA ILE A 25 -9.77 47.18 5.79
C ILE A 25 -9.37 46.19 6.88
N LEU A 26 -10.03 45.03 6.90
CA LEU A 26 -9.67 43.91 7.76
C LEU A 26 -8.54 43.11 7.08
N LEU A 27 -7.30 43.25 7.54
CA LEU A 27 -6.21 42.34 7.18
C LEU A 27 -6.34 41.07 8.04
N ALA A 28 -6.97 40.04 7.49
CA ALA A 28 -6.98 38.70 8.09
C ALA A 28 -5.63 38.03 7.80
N VAL A 29 -4.77 37.95 8.81
CA VAL A 29 -3.57 37.11 8.78
C VAL A 29 -4.03 35.67 8.97
N PHE A 30 -4.13 34.91 7.88
CA PHE A 30 -4.31 33.47 7.92
C PHE A 30 -3.00 32.82 8.37
N GLY A 31 -2.89 32.52 9.67
CA GLY A 31 -1.87 31.64 10.19
C GLY A 31 -2.12 30.23 9.65
N LEU A 32 -1.32 29.80 8.68
CA LEU A 32 -1.37 28.47 8.07
C LEU A 32 -0.81 27.48 9.10
N PHE A 33 -1.66 27.02 10.00
CA PHE A 33 -1.37 25.89 10.89
C PHE A 33 -1.35 24.63 10.01
N VAL A 34 -0.18 24.28 9.49
CA VAL A 34 0.05 22.95 8.93
C VAL A 34 0.07 21.99 10.11
N TRP A 35 -1.07 21.37 10.40
CA TRP A 35 -1.08 20.16 11.20
C TRP A 35 -0.35 19.10 10.38
N VAL A 36 0.93 18.88 10.67
CA VAL A 36 1.57 17.63 10.28
C VAL A 36 0.87 16.56 11.09
N MET A 37 -0.16 15.95 10.50
CA MET A 37 -0.64 14.66 10.97
C MET A 37 0.51 13.69 10.71
N SER A 38 1.34 13.47 11.72
CA SER A 38 2.18 12.29 11.76
C SER A 38 1.23 11.09 11.82
N PHE A 39 0.98 10.48 10.68
CA PHE A 39 0.54 9.10 10.68
C PHE A 39 1.74 8.30 11.20
N ASP A 40 1.60 7.64 12.34
CA ASP A 40 2.51 6.56 12.69
C ASP A 40 2.31 5.48 11.61
N ALA A 41 3.12 5.54 10.55
CA ALA A 41 3.16 4.53 9.50
C ALA A 41 3.77 3.26 10.10
N SER A 42 2.89 2.49 10.73
CA SER A 42 3.19 1.28 11.47
C SER A 42 2.79 0.10 10.62
N ALA A 43 3.74 -0.44 9.85
CA ALA A 43 3.49 -1.60 9.00
C ALA A 43 3.72 -2.91 9.77
N LEU A 44 2.91 -3.93 9.46
CA LEU A 44 3.24 -5.32 9.72
C LEU A 44 4.30 -5.76 8.71
N LEU A 45 5.54 -5.87 9.16
CA LEU A 45 6.65 -6.46 8.40
C LEU A 45 6.89 -7.90 8.86
N LEU A 46 6.77 -8.83 7.93
CA LEU A 46 7.02 -10.26 8.11
C LEU A 46 8.28 -10.63 7.33
N GLU A 47 9.34 -10.96 8.08
CA GLU A 47 10.60 -11.46 7.57
C GLU A 47 10.76 -12.93 7.95
N PHE A 48 11.44 -13.71 7.11
CA PHE A 48 11.56 -15.16 7.28
C PHE A 48 12.91 -15.58 7.86
N LYS A 49 13.27 -15.00 9.01
CA LYS A 49 14.59 -15.22 9.63
C LYS A 49 14.78 -16.64 10.20
N ASN A 50 13.70 -17.31 10.58
CA ASN A 50 13.67 -18.70 11.06
C ASN A 50 12.23 -19.25 11.01
N ASP A 51 12.07 -20.54 11.32
CA ASP A 51 10.79 -21.25 11.20
C ASP A 51 9.64 -20.64 12.01
N LYS A 52 9.91 -19.93 13.13
CA LYS A 52 8.86 -19.25 13.90
C LYS A 52 8.16 -18.14 13.10
N ALA A 53 8.76 -17.67 12.01
CA ALA A 53 8.09 -16.74 11.11
C ALA A 53 6.81 -17.33 10.51
N LEU A 54 6.65 -18.66 10.48
CA LEU A 54 5.45 -19.36 10.04
C LEU A 54 4.33 -19.46 11.10
N ASP A 55 4.59 -19.13 12.38
CA ASP A 55 3.59 -19.23 13.44
C ASP A 55 2.35 -18.34 13.19
N SER A 56 2.54 -17.26 12.43
CA SER A 56 1.48 -16.35 12.00
C SER A 56 0.81 -16.75 10.68
N TRP A 57 1.14 -17.91 10.12
CA TRP A 57 0.64 -18.37 8.83
C TRP A 57 -0.05 -19.72 8.94
N LYS A 58 -1.04 -19.94 8.07
CA LYS A 58 -1.79 -21.18 7.96
C LYS A 58 -1.71 -21.70 6.53
N PRO A 59 -1.01 -22.81 6.28
CA PRO A 59 -1.04 -23.48 4.98
C PRO A 59 -2.45 -24.00 4.69
N VAL A 60 -2.98 -23.66 3.52
CA VAL A 60 -4.24 -24.23 2.98
C VAL A 60 -3.95 -25.18 1.82
N GLY A 61 -2.75 -25.11 1.24
CA GLY A 61 -2.19 -26.06 0.30
C GLY A 61 -0.70 -25.81 0.10
N GLY A 62 -0.02 -26.72 -0.59
CA GLY A 62 1.43 -26.67 -0.81
C GLY A 62 2.26 -27.04 0.41
N GLU A 63 3.58 -27.04 0.20
CA GLU A 63 4.60 -27.25 1.22
C GLU A 63 5.33 -25.93 1.46
N TRP A 64 5.44 -25.53 2.73
CA TRP A 64 6.00 -24.26 3.14
C TRP A 64 7.07 -24.45 4.19
N GLN A 65 8.20 -23.77 4.02
CA GLN A 65 9.31 -23.81 4.97
C GLN A 65 10.07 -22.50 4.95
N VAL A 66 10.82 -22.22 6.03
CA VAL A 66 11.79 -21.14 6.04
C VAL A 66 13.18 -21.73 5.87
N LYS A 67 13.92 -21.25 4.87
CA LYS A 67 15.27 -21.73 4.59
C LYS A 67 16.16 -20.58 4.14
N GLY A 68 17.32 -20.44 4.78
CA GLY A 68 18.30 -19.42 4.41
C GLY A 68 17.79 -17.98 4.51
N GLY A 69 16.84 -17.71 5.41
CA GLY A 69 16.25 -16.37 5.57
C GLY A 69 15.09 -16.08 4.60
N LEU A 70 14.65 -17.06 3.82
CA LEU A 70 13.58 -16.94 2.83
C LEU A 70 12.44 -17.90 3.17
N LEU A 71 11.21 -17.48 2.85
CA LEU A 71 10.08 -18.40 2.77
C LEU A 71 10.15 -19.13 1.43
N GLU A 72 10.12 -20.45 1.47
CA GLU A 72 9.95 -21.29 0.28
C GLU A 72 8.54 -21.88 0.26
N GLY A 73 7.85 -21.73 -0.87
CA GLY A 73 6.58 -22.39 -1.15
C GLY A 73 6.70 -23.25 -2.40
N LYS A 74 6.25 -24.50 -2.36
CA LYS A 74 6.20 -25.39 -3.53
C LYS A 74 4.95 -26.28 -3.52
N THR A 75 4.46 -26.63 -4.70
CA THR A 75 3.27 -27.47 -4.82
C THR A 75 3.23 -28.29 -6.10
N THR A 76 2.59 -29.46 -6.03
CA THR A 76 2.17 -30.27 -7.19
C THR A 76 0.69 -30.03 -7.56
N GLY A 77 -0.02 -29.18 -6.82
CA GLY A 77 -1.42 -28.80 -7.05
C GLY A 77 -1.59 -27.28 -6.90
N TYR A 78 -2.63 -26.81 -6.20
CA TYR A 78 -2.73 -25.40 -5.81
C TYR A 78 -2.12 -25.19 -4.42
N GLN A 79 -1.58 -24.00 -4.16
CA GLN A 79 -1.11 -23.62 -2.82
C GLN A 79 -1.57 -22.22 -2.46
N ASP A 80 -2.08 -22.08 -1.24
CA ASP A 80 -2.34 -20.81 -0.59
C ASP A 80 -1.70 -20.87 0.83
N LEU A 81 -0.88 -19.89 1.19
CA LEU A 81 -0.41 -19.66 2.56
C LEU A 81 -1.08 -18.42 3.12
N MET A 82 -2.07 -18.63 3.98
CA MET A 82 -2.91 -17.57 4.52
C MET A 82 -2.25 -16.94 5.75
N LEU A 83 -2.22 -15.62 5.85
CA LEU A 83 -1.84 -14.95 7.08
C LEU A 83 -2.95 -15.12 8.13
N ASN A 84 -2.57 -15.52 9.35
CA ASN A 84 -3.47 -15.83 10.44
C ASN A 84 -3.09 -15.05 11.71
N VAL A 85 -3.40 -13.75 11.68
CA VAL A 85 -3.21 -12.83 12.81
C VAL A 85 -4.55 -12.27 13.28
N SER A 86 -4.58 -11.71 14.50
CA SER A 86 -5.80 -11.12 15.06
C SER A 86 -6.37 -10.03 14.14
N GLY A 87 -7.68 -10.07 13.89
CA GLY A 87 -8.40 -9.08 13.08
C GLY A 87 -8.22 -9.19 11.57
N VAL A 88 -7.42 -10.15 11.08
CA VAL A 88 -7.07 -10.29 9.65
C VAL A 88 -8.29 -10.41 8.72
N ALA A 89 -9.39 -11.01 9.20
CA ALA A 89 -10.62 -11.17 8.43
C ALA A 89 -11.38 -9.84 8.19
N ASN A 90 -11.13 -8.81 9.01
CA ASN A 90 -11.86 -7.54 8.98
C ASN A 90 -11.07 -6.42 8.27
N TRP A 91 -9.97 -6.76 7.60
CA TRP A 91 -9.15 -5.77 6.90
C TRP A 91 -9.84 -5.34 5.61
N THR A 92 -10.08 -4.04 5.44
CA THR A 92 -10.79 -3.48 4.28
C THR A 92 -9.83 -2.79 3.31
N ASP A 93 -9.11 -1.77 3.81
CA ASP A 93 -8.25 -0.89 3.04
C ASP A 93 -6.81 -0.97 3.55
N TYR A 94 -5.87 -1.28 2.65
CA TYR A 94 -4.48 -1.51 3.01
C TYR A 94 -3.55 -1.47 1.80
N THR A 95 -2.26 -1.29 2.10
CA THR A 95 -1.16 -1.60 1.19
C THR A 95 -0.60 -2.97 1.54
N PHE A 96 -0.38 -3.81 0.52
CA PHE A 96 0.19 -5.15 0.65
C PHE A 96 1.32 -5.31 -0.35
N GLU A 97 2.53 -5.54 0.13
CA GLU A 97 3.75 -5.65 -0.65
C GLU A 97 4.44 -7.00 -0.38
N VAL A 98 4.91 -7.63 -1.43
CA VAL A 98 5.68 -8.88 -1.38
C VAL A 98 6.87 -8.76 -2.30
N LYS A 99 8.05 -9.11 -1.78
CA LYS A 99 9.26 -9.30 -2.60
C LYS A 99 9.56 -10.78 -2.72
N GLY A 100 9.55 -11.29 -3.95
CA GLY A 100 9.68 -12.71 -4.22
C GLY A 100 10.23 -13.01 -5.61
N LYS A 101 10.47 -14.28 -5.88
CA LYS A 101 10.89 -14.78 -7.20
C LYS A 101 10.32 -16.16 -7.48
N LEU A 102 9.87 -16.36 -8.72
CA LEU A 102 9.48 -17.67 -9.22
C LEU A 102 10.73 -18.52 -9.51
N THR A 103 10.80 -19.75 -9.03
CA THR A 103 11.92 -20.67 -9.28
C THR A 103 11.51 -21.88 -10.12
N ALA A 104 10.23 -22.26 -10.08
CA ALA A 104 9.66 -23.29 -10.95
C ALA A 104 8.17 -23.04 -11.18
N GLY A 105 7.62 -23.69 -12.21
CA GLY A 105 6.22 -23.52 -12.62
C GLY A 105 6.02 -22.30 -13.50
N ARG A 106 4.77 -21.85 -13.57
CA ARG A 106 4.34 -20.78 -14.48
C ARG A 106 4.00 -19.45 -13.82
N ILE A 107 3.66 -19.49 -12.53
CA ILE A 107 3.12 -18.33 -11.84
C ILE A 107 3.52 -18.30 -10.39
N TRP A 108 3.59 -17.09 -9.87
CA TRP A 108 3.41 -16.85 -8.45
C TRP A 108 2.56 -15.60 -8.28
N GLY A 109 2.04 -15.41 -7.08
CA GLY A 109 1.21 -14.26 -6.82
C GLY A 109 0.79 -14.13 -5.38
N MET A 110 -0.17 -13.25 -5.17
CA MET A 110 -0.70 -12.92 -3.86
C MET A 110 -2.20 -12.76 -3.93
N CYS A 111 -2.89 -13.15 -2.86
CA CYS A 111 -4.30 -12.93 -2.68
C CYS A 111 -4.53 -11.81 -1.67
N PHE A 112 -5.56 -11.02 -1.90
CA PHE A 112 -6.02 -9.94 -1.03
C PHE A 112 -7.54 -10.00 -0.90
N ARG A 113 -8.05 -9.41 0.18
CA ARG A 113 -9.39 -9.62 0.71
C ARG A 113 -9.75 -11.10 0.70
N TYR A 114 -8.79 -11.88 1.20
CA TYR A 114 -8.86 -13.33 1.23
C TYR A 114 -9.78 -13.75 2.37
N VAL A 115 -10.95 -14.27 2.02
CA VAL A 115 -11.88 -14.88 2.97
C VAL A 115 -11.55 -16.36 3.09
N ASP A 116 -11.47 -17.04 1.94
CA ASP A 116 -11.09 -18.44 1.81
C ASP A 116 -10.60 -18.74 0.38
N THR A 117 -10.35 -20.02 0.08
CA THR A 117 -9.88 -20.44 -1.26
C THR A 117 -10.89 -20.18 -2.37
N SER A 118 -12.17 -20.05 -2.04
CA SER A 118 -13.30 -19.86 -2.97
C SER A 118 -13.71 -18.39 -3.14
N THR A 119 -13.36 -17.52 -2.19
CA THR A 119 -13.71 -16.09 -2.19
C THR A 119 -12.51 -15.23 -1.83
N ASN A 120 -11.92 -14.58 -2.83
CA ASN A 120 -10.74 -13.72 -2.72
C ASN A 120 -10.50 -12.94 -4.02
N TYR A 121 -9.67 -11.90 -3.97
CA TYR A 121 -8.97 -11.40 -5.15
C TYR A 121 -7.56 -11.97 -5.23
N ARG A 122 -6.99 -12.01 -6.44
CA ARG A 122 -5.63 -12.51 -6.69
C ARG A 122 -4.91 -11.63 -7.69
N ILE A 123 -3.65 -11.32 -7.40
CA ILE A 123 -2.68 -10.80 -8.36
C ILE A 123 -1.81 -11.96 -8.81
N ASN A 124 -1.78 -12.22 -10.11
CA ASN A 124 -0.99 -13.28 -10.71
C ASN A 124 0.05 -12.69 -11.66
N LEU A 125 1.32 -13.05 -11.47
CA LEU A 125 2.42 -12.74 -12.37
C LEU A 125 2.84 -14.02 -13.11
N TYR A 126 2.57 -14.07 -14.41
CA TYR A 126 2.86 -15.22 -15.27
C TYR A 126 4.20 -15.06 -15.98
N ASP A 127 4.99 -16.13 -16.01
CA ASP A 127 6.25 -16.17 -16.76
C ASP A 127 6.09 -16.78 -18.16
N ASP A 128 5.07 -17.61 -18.37
CA ASP A 128 4.88 -18.41 -19.59
C ASP A 128 3.79 -17.90 -20.53
N LEU A 129 3.07 -16.84 -20.14
CA LEU A 129 2.17 -16.12 -21.02
C LEU A 129 2.94 -15.12 -21.88
N ASP A 130 2.32 -14.70 -22.99
CA ASP A 130 2.91 -13.64 -23.81
C ASP A 130 3.07 -12.34 -23.00
N ALA A 131 4.08 -11.55 -23.35
CA ALA A 131 4.41 -10.31 -22.63
C ALA A 131 3.34 -9.21 -22.77
N THR A 132 2.25 -9.46 -23.50
CA THR A 132 1.12 -8.54 -23.72
C THR A 132 0.06 -8.68 -22.63
N ASN A 133 -0.08 -9.86 -22.04
CA ASN A 133 -0.98 -10.12 -20.93
C ASN A 133 -0.39 -11.19 -20.00
N ASN A 134 0.32 -10.76 -18.98
CA ASN A 134 0.96 -11.66 -18.02
C ASN A 134 0.93 -11.13 -16.58
N PHE A 135 0.23 -10.01 -16.34
CA PHE A 135 -0.03 -9.50 -15.01
C PHE A 135 -1.51 -9.24 -14.83
N TYR A 136 -2.15 -10.06 -13.99
CA TYR A 136 -3.60 -10.14 -13.87
C TYR A 136 -4.07 -9.81 -12.47
N ILE A 137 -5.23 -9.17 -12.40
CA ILE A 137 -6.10 -9.19 -11.23
C ILE A 137 -7.29 -10.08 -11.55
N TYR A 138 -7.41 -11.18 -10.83
CA TYR A 138 -8.59 -12.02 -10.84
C TYR A 138 -9.41 -11.79 -9.56
N LYS A 139 -10.71 -12.03 -9.67
CA LYS A 139 -11.63 -12.17 -8.55
C LYS A 139 -12.22 -13.57 -8.57
N ARG A 140 -12.28 -14.19 -7.39
CA ARG A 140 -12.98 -15.43 -7.15
C ARG A 140 -14.13 -15.18 -6.18
N VAL A 141 -15.34 -15.59 -6.53
CA VAL A 141 -16.52 -15.54 -5.64
C VAL A 141 -17.22 -16.89 -5.70
N SER A 142 -17.40 -17.52 -4.53
CA SER A 142 -18.04 -18.85 -4.42
C SER A 142 -17.43 -19.89 -5.38
N GLY A 143 -16.11 -19.83 -5.57
CA GLY A 143 -15.36 -20.76 -6.40
C GLY A 143 -15.20 -20.35 -7.87
N ALA A 144 -16.01 -19.42 -8.39
CA ALA A 144 -15.98 -18.98 -9.78
C ALA A 144 -14.99 -17.82 -9.99
N PHE A 145 -14.13 -17.94 -11.00
CA PHE A 145 -13.16 -16.91 -11.37
C PHE A 145 -13.74 -15.92 -12.39
N SER A 146 -13.32 -14.66 -12.26
CA SER A 146 -13.56 -13.59 -13.21
C SER A 146 -12.31 -12.71 -13.32
N GLU A 147 -12.06 -12.14 -14.49
CA GLU A 147 -11.01 -11.15 -14.71
C GLU A 147 -11.50 -9.78 -14.28
N VAL A 148 -10.71 -9.08 -13.45
CA VAL A 148 -10.96 -7.68 -13.09
C VAL A 148 -10.15 -6.77 -14.01
N PHE A 149 -8.87 -7.10 -14.22
CA PHE A 149 -7.97 -6.35 -15.09
C PHE A 149 -6.78 -7.21 -15.50
N LYS A 150 -6.13 -6.84 -16.61
CA LYS A 150 -4.85 -7.41 -17.04
C LYS A 150 -4.02 -6.39 -17.80
N VAL A 151 -2.70 -6.58 -17.76
CA VAL A 151 -1.74 -5.80 -18.53
C VAL A 151 -0.50 -6.65 -18.86
N GLY A 152 0.23 -6.26 -19.89
CA GLY A 152 1.55 -6.80 -20.20
C GLY A 152 2.64 -6.07 -19.43
N VAL A 153 3.56 -6.81 -18.83
CA VAL A 153 4.70 -6.25 -18.07
C VAL A 153 6.06 -6.61 -18.65
N GLY A 154 6.11 -7.14 -19.88
CA GLY A 154 7.34 -7.67 -20.46
C GLY A 154 7.55 -9.14 -20.10
N LYS A 155 8.67 -9.72 -20.53
CA LYS A 155 9.03 -11.10 -20.15
C LYS A 155 9.39 -11.13 -18.67
N ILE A 156 8.86 -12.12 -17.95
CA ILE A 156 9.23 -12.44 -16.58
C ILE A 156 10.12 -13.67 -16.63
N GLU A 157 11.33 -13.58 -16.07
CA GLU A 157 12.25 -14.70 -16.03
C GLU A 157 12.15 -15.40 -14.67
N LYS A 158 12.41 -16.70 -14.67
CA LYS A 158 12.63 -17.43 -13.42
C LYS A 158 13.89 -16.91 -12.74
N ASP A 159 13.91 -17.04 -11.42
CA ASP A 159 15.00 -16.62 -10.54
C ASP A 159 15.28 -15.11 -10.46
N GLU A 160 14.44 -14.28 -11.08
CA GLU A 160 14.48 -12.82 -10.92
C GLU A 160 13.60 -12.35 -9.76
N TRP A 161 14.16 -11.46 -8.93
CA TRP A 161 13.45 -10.84 -7.83
C TRP A 161 12.54 -9.73 -8.32
N HIS A 162 11.26 -9.84 -7.97
CA HIS A 162 10.30 -8.78 -8.21
C HIS A 162 9.61 -8.37 -6.91
N THR A 163 9.25 -7.09 -6.84
CA THR A 163 8.38 -6.55 -5.79
C THR A 163 7.01 -6.23 -6.39
N ILE A 164 5.98 -6.94 -5.93
CA ILE A 164 4.59 -6.60 -6.24
C ILE A 164 4.02 -5.85 -5.03
N LYS A 165 3.41 -4.69 -5.28
CA LYS A 165 2.71 -3.91 -4.26
C LYS A 165 1.30 -3.57 -4.73
N LEU A 166 0.32 -3.87 -3.90
CA LEU A 166 -1.07 -3.46 -4.03
C LEU A 166 -1.36 -2.33 -3.03
N THR A 167 -2.12 -1.32 -3.45
CA THR A 167 -2.89 -0.44 -2.56
C THR A 167 -4.37 -0.63 -2.92
N ILE A 168 -5.20 -0.93 -1.92
CA ILE A 168 -6.65 -1.07 -2.07
C ILE A 168 -7.39 -0.14 -1.10
N GLU A 169 -8.33 0.62 -1.65
CA GLU A 169 -9.21 1.55 -0.91
C GLU A 169 -10.63 1.46 -1.49
N GLY A 170 -11.59 1.00 -0.68
CA GLY A 170 -12.96 0.77 -1.16
C GLY A 170 -12.98 -0.30 -2.24
N SER A 171 -13.25 0.04 -3.51
CA SER A 171 -13.10 -0.91 -4.63
C SER A 171 -11.99 -0.53 -5.61
N SER A 172 -11.26 0.56 -5.33
CA SER A 172 -10.16 1.05 -6.14
C SER A 172 -8.87 0.32 -5.80
N MET A 173 -8.10 -0.03 -6.83
CA MET A 173 -6.87 -0.81 -6.73
C MET A 173 -5.77 -0.17 -7.56
N MET A 174 -4.60 0.01 -6.95
CA MET A 174 -3.35 0.34 -7.64
C MET A 174 -2.35 -0.78 -7.43
N VAL A 175 -1.79 -1.32 -8.50
CA VAL A 175 -0.78 -2.39 -8.45
C VAL A 175 0.50 -1.94 -9.13
N TYR A 176 1.59 -2.09 -8.40
CA TYR A 176 2.95 -1.76 -8.81
C TYR A 176 3.75 -3.04 -8.99
N LEU A 177 4.58 -3.06 -10.02
CA LEU A 177 5.64 -4.05 -10.20
C LEU A 177 6.97 -3.31 -10.21
N ASP A 178 7.88 -3.70 -9.33
CA ASP A 178 9.21 -3.11 -9.16
C ASP A 178 9.17 -1.58 -8.99
N GLY A 179 8.20 -1.13 -8.20
CA GLY A 179 7.99 0.29 -7.89
C GLY A 179 7.28 1.10 -8.99
N VAL A 180 7.02 0.52 -10.16
CA VAL A 180 6.33 1.18 -11.28
C VAL A 180 4.85 0.83 -11.27
N LEU A 181 3.96 1.82 -11.32
CA LEU A 181 2.52 1.60 -11.44
C LEU A 181 2.20 0.88 -12.76
N LYS A 182 1.53 -0.26 -12.68
CA LYS A 182 1.13 -1.07 -13.85
C LYS A 182 -0.39 -1.14 -14.02
N ILE A 183 -1.13 -1.14 -12.92
CA ILE A 183 -2.58 -1.25 -12.93
C ILE A 183 -3.16 -0.18 -12.01
N GLU A 184 -4.11 0.58 -12.53
CA GLU A 184 -5.01 1.45 -11.76
C GLU A 184 -6.43 1.16 -12.23
N THR A 185 -7.24 0.56 -11.36
CA THR A 185 -8.57 0.06 -11.73
C THR A 185 -9.52 0.07 -10.54
N LYS A 186 -10.79 -0.25 -10.79
CA LYS A 186 -11.79 -0.48 -9.75
C LYS A 186 -12.66 -1.68 -10.07
N ASP A 187 -13.05 -2.43 -9.05
CA ASP A 187 -14.13 -3.40 -9.17
C ASP A 187 -15.49 -2.71 -9.00
N ASN A 188 -16.44 -3.01 -9.87
CA ASN A 188 -17.78 -2.39 -9.86
C ASN A 188 -18.91 -3.39 -9.60
N ALA A 189 -18.63 -4.68 -9.43
CA ALA A 189 -19.67 -5.70 -9.31
C ALA A 189 -19.29 -6.77 -8.27
N ASN A 190 -20.15 -7.06 -7.30
CA ASN A 190 -19.90 -8.09 -6.27
C ASN A 190 -18.51 -7.92 -5.63
N VAL A 191 -18.27 -6.73 -5.07
CA VAL A 191 -17.01 -6.41 -4.41
C VAL A 191 -16.87 -7.30 -3.18
N ILE A 192 -15.68 -7.85 -2.98
CA ILE A 192 -15.31 -8.45 -1.70
C ILE A 192 -14.79 -7.29 -0.87
N ASP A 193 -15.44 -6.92 0.23
CA ASP A 193 -15.16 -5.66 0.94
C ASP A 193 -14.08 -5.80 2.02
N GLU A 194 -13.86 -7.02 2.51
CA GLU A 194 -12.92 -7.30 3.58
C GLU A 194 -12.26 -8.68 3.42
N GLY A 195 -11.13 -8.86 4.09
CA GLY A 195 -10.47 -10.14 4.21
C GLY A 195 -8.95 -10.00 4.30
N GLY A 196 -8.31 -11.12 4.62
CA GLY A 196 -6.89 -11.19 4.84
C GLY A 196 -6.04 -11.18 3.57
N ILE A 197 -4.83 -11.68 3.72
CA ILE A 197 -3.90 -11.89 2.62
C ILE A 197 -3.43 -13.34 2.57
N ALA A 198 -3.02 -13.79 1.39
CA ALA A 198 -2.34 -15.06 1.22
C ALA A 198 -1.27 -14.96 0.13
N LEU A 199 -0.27 -15.82 0.20
CA LEU A 199 0.64 -16.08 -0.92
C LEU A 199 0.10 -17.26 -1.72
N GLN A 200 0.20 -17.23 -3.06
CA GLN A 200 -0.44 -18.25 -3.89
C GLN A 200 0.42 -18.72 -5.06
N GLY A 201 0.19 -19.97 -5.47
CA GLY A 201 0.81 -20.62 -6.62
C GLY A 201 -0.06 -21.72 -7.22
N GLU A 202 0.15 -22.00 -8.50
CA GLU A 202 -0.56 -23.06 -9.25
C GLU A 202 0.28 -24.35 -9.32
N THR A 203 -0.24 -25.35 -10.03
CA THR A 203 0.42 -26.66 -10.20
C THR A 203 1.85 -26.51 -10.74
N GLY A 204 2.79 -27.14 -10.04
CA GLY A 204 4.21 -27.13 -10.39
C GLY A 204 4.95 -25.86 -9.96
N THR A 205 4.28 -24.94 -9.26
CA THR A 205 4.90 -23.71 -8.78
C THR A 205 5.87 -23.99 -7.65
N ALA A 206 7.06 -23.37 -7.74
CA ALA A 206 7.93 -23.10 -6.60
C ALA A 206 8.37 -21.64 -6.64
N PHE A 207 8.38 -20.97 -5.49
CA PHE A 207 8.87 -19.59 -5.38
C PHE A 207 9.50 -19.34 -4.02
N LEU A 208 10.27 -18.26 -3.97
CA LEU A 208 10.92 -17.75 -2.77
C LEU A 208 10.37 -16.36 -2.44
N VAL A 209 10.20 -16.06 -1.15
CA VAL A 209 9.78 -14.75 -0.65
C VAL A 209 10.77 -14.24 0.39
N GLU A 210 11.24 -13.02 0.21
CA GLU A 210 12.17 -12.34 1.13
C GLU A 210 11.41 -11.67 2.27
N TYR A 211 10.36 -10.92 1.94
CA TYR A 211 9.50 -10.29 2.94
C TYR A 211 8.07 -10.11 2.44
N VAL A 212 7.19 -9.96 3.42
CA VAL A 212 5.81 -9.49 3.25
C VAL A 212 5.60 -8.26 4.12
N LYS A 213 5.03 -7.19 3.57
CA LYS A 213 4.74 -5.95 4.29
C LYS A 213 3.28 -5.57 4.07
N ILE A 214 2.55 -5.32 5.16
CA ILE A 214 1.17 -4.83 5.12
C ILE A 214 1.06 -3.55 5.95
N ASP A 215 0.39 -2.54 5.44
CA ASP A 215 0.13 -1.28 6.14
C ASP A 215 -1.33 -0.86 5.92
N GLY A 216 -1.99 -0.36 6.97
CA GLY A 216 -3.38 0.03 6.91
C GLY A 216 -4.06 0.04 8.28
N LYS A 217 -5.27 0.60 8.33
CA LYS A 217 -6.01 0.75 9.58
C LYS A 217 -6.40 -0.61 10.16
N GLY A 218 -6.09 -0.85 11.43
CA GLY A 218 -6.43 -2.10 12.13
C GLY A 218 -5.47 -3.26 11.86
N ILE A 219 -4.42 -3.04 11.07
CA ILE A 219 -3.31 -3.99 10.89
C ILE A 219 -2.32 -3.80 12.05
N PRO A 220 -1.91 -4.88 12.74
CA PRO A 220 -0.97 -4.77 13.85
C PRO A 220 0.40 -4.32 13.35
N ALA A 221 0.96 -3.27 13.94
CA ALA A 221 2.32 -2.85 13.69
C ALA A 221 3.31 -3.95 14.10
N THR A 222 4.34 -4.20 13.29
CA THR A 222 5.55 -4.80 13.88
C THR A 222 6.10 -3.79 14.89
N ALA A 223 6.39 -4.24 16.11
CA ALA A 223 6.96 -3.38 17.14
C ALA A 223 8.28 -2.78 16.63
N VAL A 224 8.24 -1.52 16.20
CA VAL A 224 9.43 -0.68 16.08
C VAL A 224 9.83 -0.33 17.50
N ASP A 225 10.96 -0.83 18.00
CA ASP A 225 11.48 -0.38 19.30
C ASP A 225 11.74 1.13 19.23
N PRO A 226 10.91 1.99 19.85
CA PRO A 226 11.06 3.42 19.74
C PRO A 226 12.33 3.89 20.45
N LYS A 227 12.81 3.11 21.44
CA LYS A 227 13.99 3.47 22.24
C LYS A 227 15.27 3.44 21.43
N SER A 228 15.42 2.51 20.49
CA SER A 228 16.62 2.40 19.68
C SER A 228 16.70 3.45 18.56
N LYS A 229 15.57 3.89 17.98
CA LYS A 229 15.53 5.03 17.03
C LYS A 229 15.77 6.38 17.70
N ILE A 230 15.22 6.60 18.90
CA ILE A 230 15.45 7.83 19.64
C ILE A 230 16.90 7.88 20.16
N ALA A 231 17.43 6.76 20.65
CA ALA A 231 18.83 6.68 21.11
C ALA A 231 19.83 6.95 19.98
N SER A 232 19.58 6.49 18.75
CA SER A 232 20.45 6.78 17.60
C SER A 232 20.41 8.26 17.22
N LEU A 233 19.22 8.88 17.18
CA LEU A 233 19.07 10.30 16.89
C LEU A 233 19.74 11.19 17.94
N TRP A 234 19.64 10.88 19.22
CA TRP A 234 20.35 11.63 20.27
C TRP A 234 21.88 11.43 20.21
N GLY A 235 22.35 10.29 19.70
CA GLY A 235 23.78 10.05 19.44
C GLY A 235 24.32 10.92 18.31
N GLU A 236 23.57 11.06 17.22
CA GLU A 236 23.93 11.89 16.05
C GLU A 236 23.84 13.39 16.32
N VAL A 237 22.86 13.84 17.13
CA VAL A 237 22.73 15.26 17.51
C VAL A 237 23.83 15.70 18.47
N LYS A 238 24.38 14.81 19.30
CA LYS A 238 25.49 15.13 20.22
C LYS A 238 26.87 15.10 19.57
N THR A 239 26.98 14.63 18.33
CA THR A 239 28.25 14.48 17.61
C THR A 239 28.47 15.53 16.51
N LYS A 240 27.59 16.54 16.43
CA LYS A 240 27.79 17.78 15.65
C LYS A 240 27.91 18.97 16.59
#